data_AF-A0A4Q3J931-F1
#
_entry.id   AF-A0A4Q3J931-F1
#
_cell.length_a   1.000
_cell.length_b   1.000
_cell.length_c   1.000
_cell.angle_alpha   90.00
_cell.angle_beta   90.00
_cell.angle_gamma   90.00
#
_symmetry.space_group_name_H-M   'P 1'
#
loop_
_entity.id
_entity.type
_entity.pdbx_description
1 polymer ?
#
loop_
_entity_poly.entity_id
_entity_poly.type
_entity_poly.pdbx_seq_one_letter_code
_entity_poly.pdbx_strand_id
1 'polypeptide(L)'
;MTGTFKSCIDEAAAKGEITEEVAASARKTYDSAHASASEAFGPADADRHAADAVMRQLELAALDAKRRKALMIRSRETLVAGIDELKRARGYVDPEKLGARRRNPGIIERVFGRKPKEPLEGYVDDGVVPGSVGPLKYDGALFARALELIVENKPGKSGGPFSSIQGRYEAIRGQADALMADLIEKFETRTGFDKPGRADLANIVREAFGENTGDAAAKALAQAWSGTAEHLRLMYNAAGGSIGRIENWGLPQAHDAHAVRKAGRQKWIEFVTPRLDLAKMIDETTGRPFTPQALVRALDDVFDTISTNGLNMPLKNDGEGLSALARRRADSRFLMFRSADDW
;
A
#
# COMPACT_ATOMS: atom_id res chain seq x y z
N MET A 1 42.95 13.12 19.89
CA MET A 1 42.33 12.53 18.69
C MET A 1 41.04 13.30 18.47
N THR A 2 40.93 14.04 17.38
CA THR A 2 39.69 14.72 16.99
C THR A 2 38.71 13.66 16.50
N GLY A 3 37.77 13.23 17.36
CA GLY A 3 36.72 12.31 16.97
C GLY A 3 35.81 12.96 15.93
N THR A 4 35.43 12.21 14.90
CA THR A 4 34.48 12.65 13.88
C THR A 4 33.06 12.42 14.38
N PHE A 5 32.07 13.13 13.83
CA PHE A 5 30.68 12.93 14.22
C PHE A 5 30.21 11.48 13.98
N LYS A 6 30.79 10.78 12.99
CA LYS A 6 30.54 9.36 12.74
C LYS A 6 30.86 8.47 13.96
N SER A 7 31.97 8.71 14.66
CA SER A 7 32.28 7.93 15.87
C SER A 7 31.29 8.19 16.99
N CYS A 8 30.72 9.39 17.07
CA CYS A 8 29.66 9.69 18.05
C CYS A 8 28.37 8.90 17.77
N ILE A 9 28.02 8.68 16.49
CA ILE A 9 26.87 7.82 16.11
C ILE A 9 27.12 6.38 16.57
N ASP A 10 28.33 5.87 16.35
CA ASP A 10 28.69 4.50 16.73
C ASP A 10 28.71 4.29 18.24
N GLU A 11 29.21 5.28 18.99
CA GLU A 11 29.15 5.27 20.45
C GLU A 11 27.71 5.30 20.98
N ALA A 12 26.85 6.13 20.39
CA ALA A 12 25.44 6.20 20.78
C ALA A 12 24.69 4.88 20.51
N ALA A 13 24.99 4.23 19.38
CA ALA A 13 24.43 2.91 19.06
C ALA A 13 24.94 1.83 20.02
N ALA A 14 26.24 1.83 20.35
CA ALA A 14 26.85 0.89 21.28
C ALA A 14 26.31 1.03 22.72
N LYS A 15 25.97 2.25 23.13
CA LYS A 15 25.32 2.53 24.43
C LYS A 15 23.82 2.21 24.44
N GLY A 16 23.22 1.91 23.29
CA GLY A 16 21.79 1.67 23.15
C GLY A 16 20.93 2.94 23.26
N GLU A 17 21.53 4.12 23.12
CA GLU A 17 20.82 5.40 23.13
C GLU A 17 19.99 5.61 21.85
N ILE A 18 20.44 4.99 20.75
CA ILE A 18 19.71 4.92 19.48
C ILE A 18 19.60 3.46 19.02
N THR A 19 18.49 3.14 18.35
CA THR A 19 18.30 1.82 17.72
C THR A 19 19.24 1.65 16.53
N GLU A 20 19.65 0.42 16.21
CA GLU A 20 20.53 0.15 15.06
C GLU A 20 19.96 0.66 13.72
N GLU A 21 18.63 0.65 13.55
CA GLU A 21 17.98 1.21 12.35
C GLU A 21 18.21 2.72 12.21
N VAL A 22 18.09 3.46 13.31
CA VAL A 22 18.37 4.91 13.38
C VAL A 22 19.86 5.17 13.18
N ALA A 23 20.73 4.36 13.78
CA ALA A 23 22.18 4.47 13.60
C ALA A 23 22.59 4.22 12.13
N ALA A 24 22.03 3.19 11.49
CA ALA A 24 22.29 2.87 10.09
C ALA A 24 21.82 3.99 9.14
N SER A 25 20.64 4.57 9.39
CA SER A 25 20.16 5.73 8.63
C SER A 25 21.05 6.95 8.84
N ALA A 26 21.44 7.24 10.09
CA ALA A 26 22.32 8.36 10.42
C ALA A 26 23.71 8.21 9.77
N ARG A 27 24.29 6.99 9.76
CA ARG A 27 25.55 6.68 9.06
C ARG A 27 25.43 6.95 7.56
N LYS A 28 24.34 6.50 6.93
CA LYS A 28 24.12 6.70 5.50
C LYS A 28 24.03 8.19 5.15
N THR A 29 23.27 8.96 5.94
CA THR A 29 23.14 10.40 5.75
C THR A 29 24.47 11.11 5.97
N TYR A 30 25.19 10.75 7.04
CA TYR A 30 26.54 11.27 7.30
C TYR A 30 27.47 11.02 6.12
N ASP A 31 27.58 9.76 5.64
CA ASP A 31 28.50 9.38 4.58
C ASP A 31 28.19 10.15 3.28
N SER A 32 26.91 10.33 2.96
CA SER A 32 26.50 11.09 1.78
C SER A 32 26.80 12.59 1.90
N ALA A 33 26.48 13.19 3.05
CA ALA A 33 26.69 14.61 3.28
C ALA A 33 28.18 14.96 3.40
N HIS A 34 28.96 14.08 4.04
CA HIS A 34 30.40 14.23 4.18
C HIS A 34 31.10 14.09 2.83
N ALA A 35 30.70 13.13 1.99
CA ALA A 35 31.26 12.99 0.64
C ALA A 35 31.10 14.29 -0.16
N SER A 36 29.88 14.84 -0.22
CA SER A 36 29.62 16.10 -0.91
C SER A 36 30.33 17.31 -0.29
N ALA A 37 30.37 17.40 1.05
CA ALA A 37 31.02 18.52 1.72
C ALA A 37 32.55 18.47 1.59
N SER A 38 33.15 17.28 1.50
CA SER A 38 34.60 17.11 1.36
C SER A 38 35.16 17.58 0.02
N GLU A 39 34.29 17.78 -0.99
CA GLU A 39 34.68 18.34 -2.29
C GLU A 39 34.94 19.86 -2.23
N ALA A 40 34.26 20.56 -1.31
CA ALA A 40 34.27 22.02 -1.23
C ALA A 40 34.94 22.57 0.05
N PHE A 41 35.02 21.76 1.11
CA PHE A 41 35.44 22.19 2.44
C PHE A 41 36.59 21.35 3.00
N GLY A 42 37.34 21.91 3.95
CA GLY A 42 38.37 21.17 4.69
C GLY A 42 37.75 20.07 5.57
N PRO A 43 38.53 19.08 6.03
CA PRO A 43 38.02 17.91 6.75
C PRO A 43 37.16 18.26 7.99
N ALA A 44 37.53 19.30 8.73
CA ALA A 44 36.81 19.73 9.92
C ALA A 44 35.49 20.46 9.61
N ASP A 45 35.40 21.14 8.46
CA ASP A 45 34.19 21.82 8.02
C ASP A 45 33.23 20.82 7.35
N ALA A 46 33.76 19.83 6.62
CA ALA A 46 32.98 18.74 6.04
C ALA A 46 32.30 17.85 7.10
N ASP A 47 33.01 17.53 8.20
CA ASP A 47 32.43 16.80 9.35
C ASP A 47 31.29 17.60 10.01
N ARG A 48 31.44 18.91 10.18
CA ARG A 48 30.38 19.79 10.69
C ARG A 48 29.15 19.82 9.79
N HIS A 49 29.33 19.97 8.48
CA HIS A 49 28.23 19.93 7.52
C HIS A 49 27.48 18.59 7.52
N ALA A 50 28.21 17.49 7.62
CA ALA A 50 27.62 16.16 7.71
C ALA A 50 26.86 15.94 9.02
N ALA A 51 27.40 16.44 10.14
CA ALA A 51 26.73 16.42 11.45
C ALA A 51 25.39 17.19 11.41
N ASP A 52 25.39 18.40 10.87
CA ASP A 52 24.19 19.23 10.74
C ASP A 52 23.10 18.54 9.90
N ALA A 53 23.49 17.87 8.81
CA ALA A 53 22.57 17.12 7.96
C ALA A 53 21.90 15.96 8.71
N VAL A 54 22.67 15.18 9.47
CA VAL A 54 22.15 14.09 10.29
C VAL A 54 21.20 14.62 11.38
N MET A 55 21.62 15.66 12.10
CA MET A 55 20.80 16.25 13.18
C MET A 55 19.47 16.77 12.65
N ARG A 56 19.48 17.49 11.52
CA ARG A 56 18.26 17.99 10.88
C ARG A 56 17.32 16.85 10.46
N GLN A 57 17.86 15.75 9.93
CA GLN A 57 17.04 14.59 9.57
C GLN A 57 16.40 13.96 10.82
N LEU A 58 17.16 13.80 11.90
CA LEU A 58 16.67 13.23 13.16
C LEU A 58 15.59 14.12 13.79
N GLU A 59 15.75 15.44 13.77
CA GLU A 59 14.75 16.38 14.25
C GLU A 59 13.44 16.28 13.47
N LEU A 60 13.50 16.22 12.14
CA LEU A 60 12.32 16.05 11.29
C LEU A 60 11.62 14.71 11.57
N ALA A 61 12.39 13.63 11.68
CA ALA A 61 11.85 12.31 12.03
C ALA A 61 11.21 12.29 13.42
N ALA A 62 11.82 12.95 14.41
CA ALA A 62 11.28 13.07 15.77
C ALA A 62 9.97 13.89 15.80
N LEU A 63 9.90 15.00 15.04
CA LEU A 63 8.69 15.80 14.90
C LEU A 63 7.54 14.98 14.28
N ASP A 64 7.83 14.23 13.22
CA ASP A 64 6.82 13.39 12.58
C ASP A 64 6.39 12.21 13.46
N ALA A 65 7.31 11.60 14.21
CA ALA A 65 6.98 10.59 15.20
C ALA A 65 6.07 11.16 16.30
N LYS A 66 6.35 12.39 16.79
CA LYS A 66 5.50 13.08 17.78
C LYS A 66 4.12 13.37 17.23
N ARG A 67 4.00 13.84 15.99
CA ARG A 67 2.71 14.07 15.31
C ARG A 67 1.91 12.78 15.16
N ARG A 68 2.53 11.69 14.71
CA ARG A 68 1.90 10.37 14.59
C ARG A 68 1.39 9.87 15.94
N LYS A 69 2.21 9.97 17.00
CA LYS A 69 1.83 9.58 18.36
C LYS A 69 0.64 10.38 18.88
N ALA A 70 0.63 11.71 18.68
CA ALA A 70 -0.48 12.56 19.09
C ALA A 70 -1.79 12.22 18.34
N LEU A 71 -1.72 11.95 17.04
CA LEU A 71 -2.87 11.50 16.25
C LEU A 71 -3.41 10.14 16.72
N MET A 72 -2.52 9.20 17.06
CA MET A 72 -2.90 7.89 17.61
C MET A 72 -3.61 8.02 18.96
N ILE A 73 -3.09 8.84 19.88
CA ILE A 73 -3.71 9.07 21.19
C ILE A 73 -5.10 9.67 21.03
N ARG A 74 -5.23 10.74 20.23
CA ARG A 74 -6.52 11.40 20.00
C ARG A 74 -7.54 10.46 19.35
N SER A 75 -7.10 9.66 18.39
CA SER A 75 -7.95 8.64 17.77
C SER A 75 -8.44 7.64 18.82
N ARG A 76 -7.53 7.06 19.61
CA ARG A 76 -7.85 6.11 20.68
C ARG A 76 -8.82 6.67 21.72
N GLU A 77 -8.60 7.89 22.18
CA GLU A 77 -9.49 8.56 23.14
C GLU A 77 -10.91 8.70 22.59
N THR A 78 -11.04 9.14 21.33
CA THR A 78 -12.33 9.28 20.64
C THR A 78 -13.05 7.93 20.54
N LEU A 79 -12.32 6.86 20.30
CA LEU A 79 -12.89 5.51 20.20
C LEU A 79 -13.33 4.95 21.53
N VAL A 80 -12.51 5.10 22.58
CA VAL A 80 -12.88 4.67 23.94
C VAL A 80 -14.14 5.41 24.40
N ALA A 81 -14.22 6.72 24.16
CA ALA A 81 -15.42 7.49 24.47
C ALA A 81 -16.66 6.96 23.71
N GLY A 82 -16.53 6.66 22.42
CA GLY A 82 -17.61 6.06 21.62
C GLY A 82 -18.01 4.64 22.08
N ILE A 83 -17.05 3.83 22.54
CA ILE A 83 -17.32 2.51 23.15
C ILE A 83 -18.17 2.67 24.42
N ASP A 84 -17.77 3.59 25.30
CA ASP A 84 -18.47 3.82 26.57
C ASP A 84 -19.89 4.37 26.35
N GLU A 85 -20.07 5.22 25.33
CA GLU A 85 -21.39 5.72 24.97
C GLU A 85 -22.28 4.65 24.38
N LEU A 86 -21.79 3.80 23.47
CA LEU A 86 -22.61 2.73 22.91
C LEU A 86 -22.95 1.67 23.95
N LYS A 87 -22.02 1.37 24.86
CA LYS A 87 -22.29 0.53 26.04
C LYS A 87 -23.43 1.13 26.87
N ARG A 88 -23.38 2.43 27.19
CA ARG A 88 -24.46 3.14 27.89
C ARG A 88 -25.78 3.10 27.12
N ALA A 89 -25.77 3.35 25.81
CA ALA A 89 -26.97 3.34 24.96
C ALA A 89 -27.61 1.95 24.82
N ARG A 90 -26.82 0.88 24.96
CA ARG A 90 -27.29 -0.52 24.97
C ARG A 90 -27.53 -1.08 26.39
N GLY A 91 -27.42 -0.27 27.44
CA GLY A 91 -27.71 -0.66 28.81
C GLY A 91 -26.57 -1.39 29.55
N TYR A 92 -25.34 -1.36 29.04
CA TYR A 92 -24.16 -1.86 29.75
C TYR A 92 -23.59 -0.77 30.66
N VAL A 93 -23.89 -0.84 31.97
CA VAL A 93 -23.38 0.09 32.99
C VAL A 93 -22.28 -0.58 33.81
N ASP A 94 -21.29 0.22 34.21
CA ASP A 94 -20.19 -0.15 35.10
C ASP A 94 -20.70 -0.53 36.51
N PRO A 95 -20.57 -1.79 36.97
CA PRO A 95 -21.19 -2.25 38.22
C PRO A 95 -20.75 -1.48 39.46
N GLU A 96 -19.56 -0.90 39.45
CA GLU A 96 -18.97 -0.19 40.59
C GLU A 96 -19.59 1.20 40.85
N LYS A 97 -20.42 1.71 39.93
CA LYS A 97 -21.02 3.07 40.00
C LYS A 97 -22.53 3.10 40.30
N LEU A 98 -23.15 1.96 40.58
CA LEU A 98 -24.58 1.88 40.90
C LEU A 98 -24.84 2.19 42.39
N GLY A 99 -25.36 3.38 42.67
CA GLY A 99 -25.91 3.76 43.98
C GLY A 99 -27.09 2.87 44.40
N ALA A 100 -27.33 2.76 45.71
CA ALA A 100 -28.28 1.80 46.31
C ALA A 100 -29.70 1.84 45.71
N ARG A 101 -30.22 0.65 45.34
CA ARG A 101 -31.56 0.39 44.78
C ARG A 101 -32.69 1.12 45.53
N ARG A 102 -33.59 1.81 44.78
CA ARG A 102 -34.94 2.14 45.27
C ARG A 102 -35.79 0.87 45.31
N ARG A 103 -36.40 0.60 46.47
CA ARG A 103 -37.07 -0.68 46.80
C ARG A 103 -38.60 -0.70 46.59
N ASN A 104 -39.21 0.35 46.03
CA ASN A 104 -40.68 0.46 46.02
C ASN A 104 -41.29 0.23 44.62
N PRO A 105 -42.25 -0.71 44.48
CA PRO A 105 -42.96 -0.96 43.22
C PRO A 105 -43.96 0.15 42.86
N GLY A 106 -44.19 0.33 41.57
CA GLY A 106 -45.13 1.30 41.00
C GLY A 106 -46.59 1.00 41.31
N ILE A 107 -47.48 1.91 40.90
CA ILE A 107 -48.92 1.82 41.17
C ILE A 107 -49.57 0.67 40.37
N ILE A 108 -49.13 0.41 39.14
CA ILE A 108 -49.72 -0.60 38.26
C ILE A 108 -49.38 -2.02 38.76
N GLU A 109 -48.17 -2.26 39.27
CA GLU A 109 -47.77 -3.57 39.81
C GLU A 109 -48.51 -3.93 41.11
N ARG A 110 -48.83 -2.92 41.95
CA ARG A 110 -49.61 -3.13 43.19
C ARG A 110 -51.07 -3.49 42.94
N VAL A 111 -51.67 -3.00 41.84
CA VAL A 111 -53.11 -3.17 41.57
C VAL A 111 -53.43 -4.51 40.91
N PHE A 112 -52.54 -5.06 40.08
CA PHE A 112 -52.82 -6.28 39.30
C PHE A 112 -52.05 -7.52 39.76
N GLY A 113 -51.30 -7.46 40.87
CA GLY A 113 -50.62 -8.63 41.46
C GLY A 113 -49.58 -9.30 40.55
N ARG A 114 -49.15 -8.62 39.48
CA ARG A 114 -48.17 -9.14 38.52
C ARG A 114 -46.77 -8.80 39.02
N LYS A 115 -45.92 -9.83 39.21
CA LYS A 115 -44.49 -9.63 39.41
C LYS A 115 -43.90 -9.04 38.10
N PRO A 116 -42.98 -8.07 38.17
CA PRO A 116 -42.28 -7.59 36.98
C PRO A 116 -41.58 -8.77 36.29
N LYS A 117 -41.58 -8.77 34.96
CA LYS A 117 -40.96 -9.84 34.17
C LYS A 117 -39.45 -9.82 34.43
N GLU A 118 -38.89 -10.92 34.94
CA GLU A 118 -37.44 -11.02 35.13
C GLU A 118 -36.75 -10.93 33.75
N PRO A 119 -35.73 -10.08 33.60
CA PRO A 119 -34.98 -10.00 32.35
C PRO A 119 -34.19 -11.30 32.11
N LEU A 120 -33.92 -11.62 30.84
CA LEU A 120 -33.07 -12.76 30.47
C LEU A 120 -31.70 -12.62 31.16
N GLU A 121 -31.18 -13.75 31.63
CA GLU A 121 -29.99 -13.86 32.48
C GLU A 121 -28.84 -12.95 31.98
N GLY A 122 -28.50 -11.92 32.76
CA GLY A 122 -27.44 -10.95 32.46
C GLY A 122 -27.86 -9.47 32.34
N TYR A 123 -29.15 -9.12 32.42
CA TYR A 123 -29.63 -7.73 32.35
C TYR A 123 -30.17 -7.23 33.70
N VAL A 124 -29.84 -5.99 34.07
CA VAL A 124 -30.50 -5.24 35.15
C VAL A 124 -31.29 -4.10 34.51
N ASP A 125 -32.60 -4.12 34.70
CA ASP A 125 -33.54 -3.14 34.14
C ASP A 125 -33.59 -1.91 35.05
N ASP A 126 -32.95 -0.82 34.63
CA ASP A 126 -32.95 0.46 35.35
C ASP A 126 -34.08 1.40 34.89
N GLY A 127 -35.09 0.88 34.17
CA GLY A 127 -36.31 1.64 33.85
C GLY A 127 -36.12 2.77 32.83
N VAL A 128 -35.04 2.77 32.06
CA VAL A 128 -34.86 3.70 30.93
C VAL A 128 -35.21 2.98 29.63
N VAL A 129 -36.39 3.26 29.11
CA VAL A 129 -36.81 2.80 27.78
C VAL A 129 -35.93 3.48 26.73
N PRO A 130 -35.24 2.76 25.82
CA PRO A 130 -34.45 3.39 24.78
C PRO A 130 -35.39 4.03 23.75
N GLY A 131 -35.54 5.36 23.83
CA GLY A 131 -36.30 6.09 22.82
C GLY A 131 -36.58 7.55 23.16
N SER A 132 -35.60 8.44 22.98
CA SER A 132 -35.89 9.79 22.48
C SER A 132 -34.68 10.38 21.76
N VAL A 133 -34.90 10.64 20.48
CA VAL A 133 -33.96 11.12 19.46
C VAL A 133 -33.75 12.63 19.66
N GLY A 134 -32.50 13.06 19.86
CA GLY A 134 -32.09 14.48 19.90
C GLY A 134 -31.23 14.88 18.68
N PRO A 135 -31.11 16.18 18.35
CA PRO A 135 -30.75 16.65 17.00
C PRO A 135 -29.27 16.60 16.63
N LEU A 136 -28.39 16.00 17.44
CA LEU A 136 -26.96 15.87 17.14
C LEU A 136 -26.56 14.39 17.14
N LYS A 137 -26.85 13.73 16.00
CA LYS A 137 -26.47 12.34 15.71
C LYS A 137 -25.00 12.25 15.29
N TYR A 138 -24.04 12.08 16.21
CA TYR A 138 -22.65 11.80 15.78
C TYR A 138 -21.85 10.75 16.59
N ASP A 139 -22.27 10.28 17.77
CA ASP A 139 -21.39 9.41 18.58
C ASP A 139 -21.52 7.89 18.37
N GLY A 140 -22.74 7.36 18.19
CA GLY A 140 -22.93 5.92 17.92
C GLY A 140 -22.39 5.44 16.56
N ALA A 141 -22.32 6.35 15.58
CA ALA A 141 -21.84 6.06 14.23
C ALA A 141 -20.32 5.85 14.17
N LEU A 142 -19.56 6.56 15.00
CA LEU A 142 -18.11 6.41 15.11
C LEU A 142 -17.73 5.05 15.68
N PHE A 143 -18.45 4.55 16.68
CA PHE A 143 -18.23 3.21 17.21
C PHE A 143 -18.68 2.11 16.25
N ALA A 144 -19.87 2.25 15.62
CA ALA A 144 -20.30 1.29 14.59
C ALA A 144 -19.26 1.17 13.48
N ARG A 145 -18.71 2.31 13.04
CA ARG A 145 -17.64 2.38 12.07
C ARG A 145 -16.32 1.83 12.61
N ALA A 146 -15.99 2.02 13.88
CA ALA A 146 -14.79 1.45 14.49
C ALA A 146 -14.85 -0.09 14.58
N LEU A 147 -15.98 -0.65 14.99
CA LEU A 147 -16.22 -2.10 14.98
C LEU A 147 -16.21 -2.67 13.57
N GLU A 148 -16.89 -2.00 12.63
CA GLU A 148 -16.84 -2.31 11.21
C GLU A 148 -15.38 -2.33 10.73
N LEU A 149 -14.60 -1.29 11.02
CA LEU A 149 -13.19 -1.22 10.66
C LEU A 149 -12.35 -2.33 11.33
N ILE A 150 -12.64 -2.74 12.57
CA ILE A 150 -11.93 -3.87 13.22
C ILE A 150 -12.29 -5.19 12.52
N VAL A 151 -13.57 -5.43 12.25
CA VAL A 151 -14.08 -6.63 11.55
C VAL A 151 -13.56 -6.70 10.12
N GLU A 152 -13.46 -5.57 9.44
CA GLU A 152 -12.86 -5.43 8.10
C GLU A 152 -11.33 -5.51 8.11
N ASN A 153 -10.70 -5.82 9.25
CA ASN A 153 -9.24 -5.89 9.41
C ASN A 153 -8.52 -4.56 9.09
N LYS A 154 -9.18 -3.45 9.43
CA LYS A 154 -8.71 -2.06 9.39
C LYS A 154 -8.48 -1.45 10.81
N PRO A 155 -8.01 -2.19 11.83
CA PRO A 155 -7.91 -1.69 13.21
C PRO A 155 -7.03 -0.44 13.40
N GLY A 156 -5.99 -0.27 12.58
CA GLY A 156 -5.16 0.95 12.59
C GLY A 156 -5.90 2.24 12.19
N LYS A 157 -7.04 2.13 11.47
CA LYS A 157 -7.93 3.27 11.17
C LYS A 157 -8.96 3.52 12.26
N SER A 158 -9.23 2.50 13.08
CA SER A 158 -10.04 2.58 14.27
C SER A 158 -9.17 2.72 15.52
N GLY A 159 -8.03 3.42 15.44
CA GLY A 159 -7.17 3.78 16.58
C GLY A 159 -6.68 2.63 17.47
N GLY A 160 -6.68 1.39 16.96
CA GLY A 160 -6.08 0.25 17.62
C GLY A 160 -4.55 0.35 17.68
N PRO A 161 -3.89 -0.23 18.70
CA PRO A 161 -2.44 -0.15 18.87
C PRO A 161 -1.64 -0.95 17.83
N PHE A 162 -2.31 -1.69 16.95
CA PHE A 162 -1.70 -2.54 15.93
C PHE A 162 -2.00 -2.04 14.52
N SER A 163 -0.99 -2.13 13.64
CA SER A 163 -1.12 -1.78 12.23
C SER A 163 -2.13 -2.69 11.54
N SER A 164 -3.06 -2.11 10.78
CA SER A 164 -3.98 -2.87 9.93
C SER A 164 -3.36 -3.23 8.58
N ILE A 165 -3.87 -4.28 7.93
CA ILE A 165 -3.48 -4.61 6.56
C ILE A 165 -3.78 -3.43 5.63
N GLN A 166 -4.98 -2.84 5.75
CA GLN A 166 -5.36 -1.67 4.95
C GLN A 166 -4.47 -0.45 5.22
N GLY A 167 -4.12 -0.19 6.49
CA GLY A 167 -3.24 0.93 6.83
C GLY A 167 -1.82 0.74 6.28
N ARG A 168 -1.31 -0.50 6.28
CA ARG A 168 -0.04 -0.84 5.62
C ARG A 168 -0.14 -0.66 4.10
N TYR A 169 -1.23 -1.13 3.49
CA TYR A 169 -1.50 -0.92 2.07
C TYR A 169 -1.51 0.57 1.69
N GLU A 170 -2.22 1.40 2.47
CA GLU A 170 -2.29 2.84 2.23
C GLU A 170 -0.96 3.56 2.46
N ALA A 171 -0.17 3.11 3.43
CA ALA A 171 1.18 3.63 3.63
C ALA A 171 2.09 3.32 2.43
N ILE A 172 2.09 2.07 1.95
CA ILE A 172 2.86 1.66 0.76
C ILE A 172 2.38 2.40 -0.48
N ARG A 173 1.06 2.51 -0.66
CA ARG A 173 0.46 3.27 -1.75
C ARG A 173 0.86 4.74 -1.69
N GLY A 174 0.78 5.37 -0.52
CA GLY A 174 1.17 6.77 -0.34
C GLY A 174 2.66 7.01 -0.61
N GLN A 175 3.53 6.04 -0.30
CA GLN A 175 4.94 6.11 -0.69
C GLN A 175 5.12 6.05 -2.22
N ALA A 176 4.41 5.15 -2.90
CA ALA A 176 4.43 5.08 -4.36
C ALA A 176 3.84 6.33 -5.01
N ASP A 177 2.72 6.85 -4.49
CA ASP A 177 2.09 8.07 -4.98
C ASP A 177 3.03 9.28 -4.79
N ALA A 178 3.78 9.35 -3.68
CA ALA A 178 4.78 10.39 -3.45
C ALA A 178 5.97 10.32 -4.42
N LEU A 179 6.43 9.12 -4.78
CA LEU A 179 7.47 8.94 -5.81
C LEU A 179 6.97 9.34 -7.21
N MET A 180 5.66 9.29 -7.43
CA MET A 180 4.99 9.71 -8.67
C MET A 180 4.36 11.11 -8.56
N ALA A 181 4.66 11.90 -7.53
CA ALA A 181 3.94 13.15 -7.27
C ALA A 181 3.97 14.11 -8.47
N ASP A 182 5.14 14.33 -9.09
CA ASP A 182 5.29 15.19 -10.27
C ASP A 182 4.50 14.67 -11.48
N LEU A 183 4.40 13.35 -11.64
CA LEU A 183 3.59 12.71 -12.67
C LEU A 183 2.11 12.96 -12.40
N ILE A 184 1.66 12.74 -11.17
CA ILE A 184 0.26 12.94 -10.79
C ILE A 184 -0.12 14.41 -11.00
N GLU A 185 0.68 15.36 -10.50
CA GLU A 185 0.42 16.80 -10.63
C GLU A 185 0.30 17.24 -12.09
N LYS A 186 1.15 16.71 -12.99
CA LYS A 186 1.09 17.05 -14.42
C LYS A 186 -0.21 16.59 -15.09
N PHE A 187 -0.77 15.46 -14.65
CA PHE A 187 -1.94 14.84 -15.27
C PHE A 187 -3.24 15.07 -14.49
N GLU A 188 -3.17 15.62 -13.29
CA GLU A 188 -4.32 15.89 -12.45
C GLU A 188 -5.19 16.99 -13.05
N THR A 189 -6.48 16.70 -13.19
CA THR A 189 -7.45 17.67 -13.70
C THR A 189 -7.70 18.75 -12.65
N ARG A 190 -7.48 20.02 -12.97
CA ARG A 190 -7.71 21.14 -12.04
C ARG A 190 -9.17 21.54 -11.98
N THR A 191 -9.91 21.32 -13.06
CA THR A 191 -11.31 21.74 -13.23
C THR A 191 -12.27 20.56 -13.37
N GLY A 192 -11.75 19.35 -13.54
CA GLY A 192 -12.53 18.12 -13.78
C GLY A 192 -13.03 17.97 -15.22
N PHE A 193 -12.94 19.02 -16.04
CA PHE A 193 -13.28 19.01 -17.48
C PHE A 193 -12.06 19.12 -18.39
N ASP A 194 -10.90 19.47 -17.81
CA ASP A 194 -9.60 19.54 -18.48
C ASP A 194 -8.96 18.15 -18.60
N LYS A 195 -8.03 18.01 -19.57
CA LYS A 195 -7.24 16.79 -19.80
C LYS A 195 -5.77 17.17 -19.98
N PRO A 196 -5.12 17.67 -18.91
CA PRO A 196 -3.74 18.18 -19.00
C PRO A 196 -2.77 17.06 -19.39
N GLY A 197 -1.70 17.43 -20.09
CA GLY A 197 -0.60 16.52 -20.45
C GLY A 197 -0.95 15.43 -21.47
N ARG A 198 -2.19 15.34 -22.00
CA ARG A 198 -2.60 14.23 -22.88
C ARG A 198 -1.71 14.05 -24.11
N ALA A 199 -1.18 15.14 -24.67
CA ALA A 199 -0.25 15.11 -25.78
C ALA A 199 1.10 14.46 -25.42
N ASP A 200 1.51 14.57 -24.15
CA ASP A 200 2.81 14.10 -23.66
C ASP A 200 2.78 12.63 -23.25
N LEU A 201 1.59 12.02 -23.10
CA LEU A 201 1.46 10.61 -22.70
C LEU A 201 2.19 9.67 -23.66
N ALA A 202 2.09 9.92 -24.97
CA ALA A 202 2.77 9.09 -25.96
C ALA A 202 4.30 9.15 -25.78
N ASN A 203 4.85 10.33 -25.50
CA ASN A 203 6.27 10.49 -25.24
C ASN A 203 6.69 9.78 -23.94
N ILE A 204 5.88 9.87 -22.88
CA ILE A 204 6.16 9.17 -21.61
C ILE A 204 6.19 7.66 -21.83
N VAL A 205 5.24 7.11 -22.59
CA VAL A 205 5.20 5.67 -22.89
C VAL A 205 6.46 5.27 -23.68
N ARG A 206 6.84 6.03 -24.71
CA ARG A 206 8.06 5.78 -25.50
C ARG A 206 9.32 5.82 -24.64
N GLU A 207 9.47 6.85 -23.80
CA GLU A 207 10.59 6.98 -22.84
C GLU A 207 10.60 5.83 -21.82
N ALA A 208 9.43 5.36 -21.37
CA ALA A 208 9.33 4.21 -20.46
C ALA A 208 9.80 2.89 -21.10
N PHE A 209 9.66 2.76 -22.43
CA PHE A 209 10.21 1.63 -23.20
C PHE A 209 11.70 1.82 -23.58
N GLY A 210 12.30 2.96 -23.22
CA GLY A 210 13.72 3.27 -23.48
C GLY A 210 13.98 4.03 -24.78
N GLU A 211 12.95 4.52 -25.45
CA GLU A 211 13.09 5.36 -26.64
C GLU A 211 13.39 6.82 -26.26
N ASN A 212 14.35 7.46 -26.92
CA ASN A 212 14.65 8.88 -26.68
C ASN A 212 13.77 9.77 -27.58
N THR A 213 12.76 10.38 -26.98
CA THR A 213 11.81 11.31 -27.62
C THR A 213 12.34 12.74 -27.68
N GLY A 214 13.41 13.05 -26.93
CA GLY A 214 13.95 14.41 -26.81
C GLY A 214 13.17 15.31 -25.84
N ASP A 215 12.09 14.81 -25.23
CA ASP A 215 11.30 15.52 -24.23
C ASP A 215 11.85 15.22 -22.82
N ALA A 216 12.59 16.18 -22.26
CA ALA A 216 13.18 16.06 -20.94
C ALA A 216 12.12 15.84 -19.83
N ALA A 217 10.93 16.42 -19.98
CA ALA A 217 9.85 16.24 -19.01
C ALA A 217 9.27 14.83 -19.12
N ALA A 218 9.01 14.34 -20.33
CA ALA A 218 8.52 12.97 -20.52
C ALA A 218 9.52 11.92 -20.00
N LYS A 219 10.81 12.15 -20.21
CA LYS A 219 11.87 11.29 -19.70
C LYS A 219 11.93 11.25 -18.18
N ALA A 220 11.86 12.40 -17.51
CA ALA A 220 11.84 12.46 -16.05
C ALA A 220 10.64 11.71 -15.46
N LEU A 221 9.48 11.85 -16.09
CA LEU A 221 8.24 11.19 -15.68
C LEU A 221 8.28 9.68 -15.90
N ALA A 222 8.83 9.22 -17.03
CA ALA A 222 9.06 7.80 -17.27
C ALA A 222 10.04 7.20 -16.26
N GLN A 223 11.08 7.94 -15.87
CA GLN A 223 12.01 7.53 -14.83
C GLN A 223 11.35 7.44 -13.45
N ALA A 224 10.47 8.39 -13.10
CA ALA A 224 9.70 8.36 -11.85
C ALA A 224 8.79 7.12 -11.81
N TRP A 225 8.10 6.82 -12.92
CA TRP A 225 7.30 5.61 -13.06
C TRP A 225 8.14 4.33 -12.88
N SER A 226 9.20 4.16 -13.68
CA SER A 226 10.05 2.97 -13.64
C SER A 226 10.74 2.79 -12.29
N GLY A 227 11.17 3.89 -11.66
CA GLY A 227 11.74 3.90 -10.32
C GLY A 227 10.73 3.47 -9.26
N THR A 228 9.48 3.95 -9.35
CA THR A 228 8.40 3.54 -8.44
C THR A 228 8.05 2.06 -8.60
N ALA A 229 7.95 1.58 -9.84
CA ALA A 229 7.69 0.17 -10.12
C ALA A 229 8.80 -0.74 -9.56
N GLU A 230 10.08 -0.36 -9.76
CA GLU A 230 11.21 -1.10 -9.21
C GLU A 230 11.24 -1.06 -7.68
N HIS A 231 10.93 0.10 -7.08
CA HIS A 231 10.80 0.24 -5.63
C HIS A 231 9.77 -0.75 -5.06
N LEU A 232 8.57 -0.82 -5.66
CA LEU A 232 7.52 -1.74 -5.25
C LEU A 232 7.91 -3.21 -5.47
N ARG A 233 8.61 -3.52 -6.57
CA ARG A 233 9.12 -4.87 -6.84
C ARG A 233 10.12 -5.32 -5.77
N LEU A 234 11.07 -4.46 -5.42
CA LEU A 234 12.07 -4.73 -4.40
C LEU A 234 11.43 -4.88 -3.01
N MET A 235 10.44 -4.04 -2.68
CA MET A 235 9.68 -4.17 -1.44
C MET A 235 8.93 -5.51 -1.37
N TYR A 236 8.27 -5.92 -2.46
CA TYR A 236 7.58 -7.20 -2.52
C TYR A 236 8.54 -8.38 -2.34
N ASN A 237 9.72 -8.31 -2.97
CA ASN A 237 10.74 -9.35 -2.83
C ASN A 237 11.34 -9.38 -1.42
N ALA A 238 11.59 -8.21 -0.81
CA ALA A 238 12.03 -8.12 0.58
C ALA A 238 10.99 -8.67 1.57
N ALA A 239 9.70 -8.59 1.24
CA ALA A 239 8.61 -9.18 2.00
C ALA A 239 8.43 -10.69 1.78
N GLY A 240 9.35 -11.36 1.07
CA GLY A 240 9.32 -12.80 0.79
C GLY A 240 8.69 -13.19 -0.54
N GLY A 241 8.35 -12.22 -1.39
CA GLY A 241 7.94 -12.45 -2.77
C GLY A 241 9.11 -12.76 -3.71
N SER A 242 8.80 -13.16 -4.95
CA SER A 242 9.80 -13.41 -5.98
C SER A 242 9.31 -12.92 -7.36
N ILE A 243 9.46 -11.62 -7.62
CA ILE A 243 9.22 -11.01 -8.93
C ILE A 243 10.56 -10.73 -9.60
N GLY A 244 10.78 -11.36 -10.76
CA GLY A 244 11.93 -11.14 -11.62
C GLY A 244 11.96 -9.71 -12.19
N ARG A 245 13.16 -9.23 -12.55
CA ARG A 245 13.32 -7.95 -13.24
C ARG A 245 13.31 -8.18 -14.75
N ILE A 246 12.55 -7.36 -15.46
CA ILE A 246 12.54 -7.33 -16.93
C ILE A 246 13.23 -6.03 -17.35
N GLU A 247 14.25 -6.14 -18.19
CA GLU A 247 14.94 -4.98 -18.75
C GLU A 247 14.00 -4.24 -19.71
N ASN A 248 13.96 -2.91 -19.61
CA ASN A 248 13.09 -2.03 -20.40
C ASN A 248 11.59 -2.38 -20.30
N TRP A 249 11.16 -2.84 -19.13
CA TRP A 249 9.74 -2.94 -18.83
C TRP A 249 9.14 -1.55 -18.66
N GLY A 250 8.39 -1.09 -19.68
CA GLY A 250 7.72 0.21 -19.65
C GLY A 250 6.47 0.20 -18.78
N LEU A 251 5.40 -0.45 -19.22
CA LEU A 251 4.08 -0.39 -18.57
C LEU A 251 3.37 -1.76 -18.48
N PRO A 252 2.31 -1.88 -17.65
CA PRO A 252 1.36 -2.98 -17.72
C PRO A 252 0.67 -3.00 -19.08
N GLN A 253 0.78 -4.12 -19.77
CA GLN A 253 0.22 -4.34 -21.10
C GLN A 253 -0.94 -5.32 -20.97
N ALA A 254 -2.12 -4.92 -21.43
CA ALA A 254 -3.33 -5.74 -21.42
C ALA A 254 -3.90 -5.83 -22.84
N HIS A 255 -4.49 -6.97 -23.16
CA HIS A 255 -5.23 -7.19 -24.38
C HIS A 255 -6.74 -7.19 -24.08
N ASP A 256 -7.54 -6.60 -24.97
CA ASP A 256 -8.99 -6.76 -24.94
C ASP A 256 -9.35 -8.15 -25.49
N ALA A 257 -9.79 -9.04 -24.59
CA ALA A 257 -10.17 -10.40 -24.92
C ALA A 257 -11.28 -10.49 -25.98
N HIS A 258 -12.23 -9.56 -25.97
CA HIS A 258 -13.32 -9.55 -26.96
C HIS A 258 -12.81 -9.14 -28.34
N ALA A 259 -11.95 -8.12 -28.40
CA ALA A 259 -11.34 -7.70 -29.65
C ALA A 259 -10.46 -8.80 -30.26
N VAL A 260 -9.64 -9.46 -29.44
CA VAL A 260 -8.80 -10.59 -29.87
C VAL A 260 -9.65 -11.76 -30.39
N ARG A 261 -10.71 -12.12 -29.66
CA ARG A 261 -11.64 -13.19 -30.07
C ARG A 261 -12.34 -12.85 -31.39
N LYS A 262 -12.74 -11.59 -31.58
CA LYS A 262 -13.39 -11.11 -32.81
C LYS A 262 -12.44 -11.08 -34.01
N ALA A 263 -11.18 -10.70 -33.81
CA ALA A 263 -10.17 -10.72 -34.87
C ALA A 263 -9.92 -12.15 -35.38
N GLY A 264 -9.96 -13.13 -34.48
CA GLY A 264 -9.71 -14.53 -34.77
C GLY A 264 -8.23 -14.89 -34.68
N ARG A 265 -7.98 -16.15 -34.32
CA ARG A 265 -6.68 -16.72 -33.98
C ARG A 265 -5.57 -16.38 -34.98
N GLN A 266 -5.74 -16.79 -36.24
CA GLN A 266 -4.73 -16.61 -37.28
C GLN A 266 -4.37 -15.15 -37.49
N LYS A 267 -5.37 -14.26 -37.58
CA LYS A 267 -5.16 -12.82 -37.78
C LYS A 267 -4.45 -12.17 -36.59
N TRP A 268 -4.77 -12.60 -35.38
CA TRP A 268 -4.09 -12.10 -34.18
C TRP A 268 -2.63 -12.54 -34.14
N ILE A 269 -2.32 -13.80 -34.47
CA ILE A 269 -0.94 -14.29 -34.54
C ILE A 269 -0.14 -13.51 -35.60
N GLU A 270 -0.69 -13.34 -36.80
CA GLU A 270 -0.07 -12.55 -37.88
C GLU A 270 0.12 -11.08 -37.50
N PHE A 271 -0.78 -10.53 -36.70
CA PHE A 271 -0.68 -9.15 -36.19
C PHE A 271 0.41 -9.02 -35.14
N VAL A 272 0.47 -9.91 -34.13
CA VAL A 272 1.37 -9.75 -32.98
C VAL A 272 2.80 -10.17 -33.32
N THR A 273 2.99 -11.25 -34.09
CA THR A 273 4.32 -11.83 -34.38
C THR A 273 5.35 -10.81 -34.87
N PRO A 274 5.08 -9.95 -35.87
CA PRO A 274 6.07 -8.99 -36.36
C PRO A 274 6.37 -7.86 -35.38
N ARG A 275 5.61 -7.68 -34.29
CA ARG A 275 5.76 -6.62 -33.28
C ARG A 275 6.58 -7.07 -32.06
N LEU A 276 6.82 -8.38 -31.95
CA LEU A 276 7.54 -8.97 -30.83
C LEU A 276 9.05 -8.90 -31.01
N ASP A 277 9.76 -8.74 -29.90
CA ASP A 277 11.20 -8.84 -29.78
C ASP A 277 11.59 -10.29 -29.47
N LEU A 278 11.72 -11.09 -30.53
CA LEU A 278 12.04 -12.52 -30.42
C LEU A 278 13.40 -12.79 -29.76
N ALA A 279 14.32 -11.83 -29.77
CA ALA A 279 15.62 -11.97 -29.11
C ALA A 279 15.49 -11.96 -27.57
N LYS A 280 14.44 -11.31 -27.05
CA LYS A 280 14.12 -11.26 -25.61
C LYS A 280 13.16 -12.36 -25.17
N MET A 281 12.60 -13.11 -26.12
CA MET A 281 11.70 -14.24 -25.84
C MET A 281 12.49 -15.55 -25.87
N ILE A 282 12.55 -16.22 -24.72
CA ILE A 282 13.20 -17.52 -24.56
C ILE A 282 12.13 -18.56 -24.27
N ASP A 283 12.23 -19.72 -24.89
CA ASP A 283 11.41 -20.86 -24.53
C ASP A 283 11.92 -21.44 -23.21
N GLU A 284 11.13 -21.26 -22.14
CA GLU A 284 11.48 -21.73 -20.79
C GLU A 284 11.65 -23.26 -20.72
N THR A 285 11.04 -24.02 -21.63
CA THR A 285 11.15 -25.48 -21.68
C THR A 285 12.53 -25.92 -22.17
N THR A 286 13.08 -25.19 -23.16
CA THR A 286 14.33 -25.57 -23.84
C THR A 286 15.51 -24.68 -23.47
N GLY A 287 15.28 -23.52 -22.85
CA GLY A 287 16.27 -22.50 -22.55
C GLY A 287 16.89 -21.85 -23.79
N ARG A 288 16.25 -21.97 -24.97
CA ARG A 288 16.76 -21.51 -26.27
C ARG A 288 15.79 -20.52 -26.92
N PRO A 289 16.26 -19.72 -27.90
CA PRO A 289 15.36 -18.89 -28.71
C PRO A 289 14.32 -19.74 -29.43
N PHE A 290 13.13 -19.18 -29.63
CA PHE A 290 12.04 -19.87 -30.32
C PHE A 290 12.40 -20.23 -31.76
N THR A 291 12.08 -21.47 -32.16
CA THR A 291 11.95 -21.79 -33.59
C THR A 291 10.63 -21.22 -34.12
N PRO A 292 10.49 -20.92 -35.43
CA PRO A 292 9.25 -20.38 -35.98
C PRO A 292 8.02 -21.25 -35.67
N GLN A 293 8.17 -22.57 -35.70
CA GLN A 293 7.08 -23.52 -35.41
C GLN A 293 6.73 -23.54 -33.92
N ALA A 294 7.72 -23.48 -33.03
CA ALA A 294 7.50 -23.41 -31.59
C ALA A 294 6.84 -22.08 -31.19
N LEU A 295 7.24 -20.97 -31.81
CA LEU A 295 6.64 -19.65 -31.58
C LEU A 295 5.15 -19.64 -31.92
N VAL A 296 4.76 -20.18 -33.09
CA VAL A 296 3.35 -20.23 -33.49
C VAL A 296 2.52 -21.04 -32.51
N ARG A 297 3.02 -22.18 -32.03
CA ARG A 297 2.32 -22.98 -31.01
C ARG A 297 2.20 -22.24 -29.68
N ALA A 298 3.27 -21.60 -29.22
CA ALA A 298 3.23 -20.82 -27.98
C ALA A 298 2.25 -19.64 -28.09
N LEU A 299 2.22 -18.94 -29.23
CA LEU A 299 1.24 -17.88 -29.49
C LEU A 299 -0.19 -18.43 -29.58
N ASP A 300 -0.36 -19.68 -30.01
CA ASP A 300 -1.66 -20.35 -30.03
C ASP A 300 -2.24 -20.51 -28.62
N ASP A 301 -1.43 -20.99 -27.69
CA ASP A 301 -1.79 -21.13 -26.28
C ASP A 301 -2.06 -19.77 -25.62
N VAL A 302 -1.28 -18.76 -25.98
CA VAL A 302 -1.49 -17.38 -25.52
C VAL A 302 -2.80 -16.81 -26.05
N PHE A 303 -3.16 -17.07 -27.31
CA PHE A 303 -4.45 -16.65 -27.86
C PHE A 303 -5.61 -17.27 -27.08
N ASP A 304 -5.54 -18.57 -26.77
CA ASP A 304 -6.58 -19.22 -25.96
C ASP A 304 -6.67 -18.64 -24.56
N THR A 305 -5.52 -18.28 -23.98
CA THR A 305 -5.45 -17.65 -22.66
C THR A 305 -6.07 -16.26 -22.67
N ILE A 306 -5.71 -15.41 -23.63
CA ILE A 306 -6.25 -14.05 -23.74
C ILE A 306 -7.74 -14.10 -24.08
N SER A 307 -8.12 -14.88 -25.09
CA SER A 307 -9.51 -14.93 -25.56
C SER A 307 -10.46 -15.45 -24.50
N THR A 308 -10.01 -16.35 -23.61
CA THR A 308 -10.82 -16.89 -22.51
C THR A 308 -10.68 -16.13 -21.19
N ASN A 309 -9.93 -15.01 -21.14
CA ASN A 309 -9.56 -14.33 -19.89
C ASN A 309 -8.92 -15.29 -18.86
N GLY A 310 -8.13 -16.24 -19.32
CA GLY A 310 -7.41 -17.22 -18.49
C GLY A 310 -8.26 -18.37 -17.97
N LEU A 311 -9.51 -18.55 -18.43
CA LEU A 311 -10.35 -19.68 -18.04
C LEU A 311 -9.84 -21.03 -18.58
N ASN A 312 -8.96 -21.01 -19.58
CA ASN A 312 -8.27 -22.19 -20.11
C ASN A 312 -7.11 -22.67 -19.23
N MET A 313 -6.64 -21.86 -18.28
CA MET A 313 -5.55 -22.27 -17.41
C MET A 313 -6.02 -23.41 -16.51
N PRO A 314 -5.21 -24.48 -16.35
CA PRO A 314 -5.58 -25.57 -15.47
C PRO A 314 -5.82 -25.02 -14.06
N LEU A 315 -6.97 -25.37 -13.48
CA LEU A 315 -7.18 -25.21 -12.04
C LEU A 315 -6.08 -26.04 -11.36
N LYS A 316 -5.07 -25.37 -10.81
CA LYS A 316 -4.01 -26.07 -10.07
C LYS A 316 -4.69 -26.80 -8.91
N ASN A 317 -4.78 -28.12 -9.00
CA ASN A 317 -5.31 -28.96 -7.94
C ASN A 317 -4.51 -28.72 -6.65
N ASP A 318 -5.19 -28.44 -5.55
CA ASP A 318 -4.62 -28.11 -4.23
C ASP A 318 -3.80 -29.27 -3.59
N GLY A 319 -3.54 -30.36 -4.32
CA GLY A 319 -2.95 -31.61 -3.81
C GLY A 319 -1.45 -31.81 -4.06
N GLU A 320 -0.82 -31.03 -4.94
CA GLU A 320 0.65 -31.02 -5.07
C GLU A 320 1.21 -29.89 -4.21
N GLY A 321 2.03 -30.26 -3.22
CA GLY A 321 2.41 -29.44 -2.06
C GLY A 321 2.53 -27.96 -2.37
N LEU A 322 1.85 -27.13 -1.57
CA LEU A 322 1.78 -25.67 -1.64
C LEU A 322 3.05 -25.10 -2.29
N SER A 323 3.04 -24.92 -3.61
CA SER A 323 4.04 -24.08 -4.27
C SER A 323 4.08 -22.80 -3.45
N ALA A 324 5.26 -22.50 -2.87
CA ALA A 324 5.40 -21.43 -1.89
C ALA A 324 4.61 -20.23 -2.38
N LEU A 325 3.74 -19.63 -1.55
CA LEU A 325 2.91 -18.49 -1.92
C LEU A 325 3.71 -17.42 -2.70
N ALA A 326 4.99 -17.26 -2.34
CA ALA A 326 6.01 -16.45 -2.99
C ALA A 326 6.23 -16.69 -4.50
N ARG A 327 6.11 -17.94 -4.96
CA ARG A 327 6.30 -18.35 -6.37
C ARG A 327 5.01 -18.29 -7.20
N ARG A 328 3.86 -18.04 -6.56
CA ARG A 328 2.61 -17.87 -7.30
C ARG A 328 2.73 -16.57 -8.11
N ARG A 329 2.66 -16.66 -9.44
CA ARG A 329 2.80 -15.54 -10.40
C ARG A 329 4.23 -14.99 -10.51
N ALA A 330 5.24 -15.82 -10.27
CA ALA A 330 6.64 -15.46 -10.51
C ALA A 330 7.03 -15.49 -12.00
N ASP A 331 6.14 -16.02 -12.86
CA ASP A 331 6.36 -16.13 -14.30
C ASP A 331 6.55 -14.74 -14.91
N SER A 332 7.61 -14.60 -15.70
CA SER A 332 7.92 -13.34 -16.37
C SER A 332 6.95 -13.07 -17.52
N ARG A 333 6.92 -11.83 -18.01
CA ARG A 333 6.08 -11.50 -19.18
C ARG A 333 6.56 -12.31 -20.38
N PHE A 334 5.67 -13.12 -20.93
CA PHE A 334 5.95 -13.93 -22.12
C PHE A 334 6.07 -13.08 -23.40
N LEU A 335 5.09 -12.20 -23.65
CA LEU A 335 5.08 -11.35 -24.85
C LEU A 335 5.97 -10.12 -24.64
N MET A 336 7.09 -10.07 -25.34
CA MET A 336 8.00 -8.92 -25.32
C MET A 336 7.82 -8.11 -26.61
N PHE A 337 7.31 -6.89 -26.51
CA PHE A 337 7.18 -5.98 -27.67
C PHE A 337 8.48 -5.20 -27.89
N ARG A 338 8.80 -4.86 -29.14
CA ARG A 338 10.04 -4.15 -29.48
C ARG A 338 10.05 -2.68 -29.07
N SER A 339 8.89 -2.04 -29.11
CA SER A 339 8.73 -0.59 -28.91
C SER A 339 7.38 -0.27 -28.27
N ALA A 340 7.19 0.99 -27.89
CA ALA A 340 5.90 1.48 -27.41
C ALA A 340 4.81 1.45 -28.49
N ASP A 341 5.17 1.73 -29.75
CA ASP A 341 4.21 1.75 -30.88
C ASP A 341 3.87 0.34 -31.41
N ASP A 342 4.70 -0.66 -31.08
CA ASP A 342 4.48 -2.07 -31.43
C ASP A 342 3.52 -2.79 -30.46
N TRP A 343 3.24 -2.18 -29.29
CA TRP A 343 2.27 -2.69 -28.30
C TRP A 343 0.84 -2.23 -28.62
#